data_AF-A0A084JKP9-F1
#
_entry.id   AF-A0A084JKP9-F1
#
_cell.length_a   1.000
_cell.length_b   1.000
_cell.length_c   1.000
_cell.angle_alpha   90.00
_cell.angle_beta   90.00
_cell.angle_gamma   90.00
#
_symmetry.space_group_name_H-M   'P 1'
#
loop_
_entity.id
_entity.type
_entity.pdbx_description
1 polymer ?
#
loop_
_entity_poly.entity_id
_entity_poly.type
_entity_poly.pdbx_seq_one_letter_code
_entity_poly.pdbx_strand_id
1 'polypeptide(L)'
;MKLWERIAIRGNRDVFYYDTKQVFQAEEFASRLYDMIRMEQENGKEAGVLFLCIGTDRSTGDSLGPLIGYKLKEKELEHLEILGTLERPVHAMNLETYQTILKLRYPNHVVVAVDASVGSLEHIGYVTLGRGALKPGLGVSKELRAVGDIFITGIVGSCGNYDPLMLQSIRLSVVMRMADCISYSIYLVEKLWENTALL
;
A
#
# COMPACT_ATOMS: atom_id res chain seq x y z
N MET A 1 2.58 -6.31 -27.23
CA MET A 1 2.99 -6.17 -25.82
C MET A 1 3.76 -4.86 -25.67
N LYS A 2 3.21 -3.87 -24.95
CA LYS A 2 3.87 -2.57 -24.78
C LYS A 2 4.70 -2.57 -23.49
N LEU A 3 5.93 -2.06 -23.63
CA LEU A 3 7.08 -2.14 -22.73
C LEU A 3 7.07 -1.00 -21.68
N TRP A 4 6.04 -0.89 -20.84
CA TRP A 4 5.98 0.22 -19.89
C TRP A 4 6.78 -0.09 -18.61
N GLU A 5 7.93 0.60 -18.55
CA GLU A 5 8.55 1.24 -17.37
C GLU A 5 8.88 0.37 -16.15
N ARG A 6 9.81 -0.57 -16.35
CA ARG A 6 10.66 -1.05 -15.26
C ARG A 6 11.73 0.01 -14.97
N ILE A 7 11.66 0.66 -13.82
CA ILE A 7 12.77 1.48 -13.33
C ILE A 7 13.47 0.68 -12.23
N ALA A 8 14.66 0.15 -12.54
CA ALA A 8 15.53 -0.44 -11.56
C ALA A 8 16.11 0.67 -10.67
N ILE A 9 15.48 0.93 -9.53
CA ILE A 9 16.04 1.81 -8.50
C ILE A 9 17.15 1.03 -7.78
N ARG A 10 18.29 1.69 -7.51
CA ARG A 10 19.50 1.11 -6.89
C ARG A 10 19.16 0.05 -5.83
N GLY A 11 19.48 -1.21 -6.17
CA GLY A 11 19.23 -2.39 -5.35
C GLY A 11 18.04 -3.20 -5.84
N ASN A 12 18.23 -3.98 -6.92
CA ASN A 12 17.47 -5.16 -7.38
C ASN A 12 16.02 -5.32 -6.87
N ARG A 13 15.18 -4.29 -6.96
CA ARG A 13 13.75 -4.34 -6.60
C ARG A 13 12.96 -3.96 -7.84
N ASP A 14 12.20 -4.92 -8.36
CA ASP A 14 11.21 -4.64 -9.40
C ASP A 14 10.08 -3.82 -8.76
N VAL A 15 9.95 -2.57 -9.20
CA VAL A 15 8.84 -1.67 -8.85
C VAL A 15 7.97 -1.49 -10.08
N PHE A 16 6.68 -1.75 -9.93
CA PHE A 16 5.70 -1.70 -10.99
C PHE A 16 4.79 -0.49 -10.82
N TYR A 17 4.44 0.16 -11.91
CA TYR A 17 3.68 1.41 -11.93
C TYR A 17 2.33 1.21 -12.63
N TYR A 18 1.26 1.72 -12.03
CA TYR A 18 -0.10 1.60 -12.54
C TYR A 18 -0.82 2.96 -12.52
N ASP A 19 -1.24 3.44 -13.69
CA ASP A 19 -1.95 4.72 -13.81
C ASP A 19 -3.43 4.56 -13.43
N THR A 20 -3.88 5.23 -12.37
CA THR A 20 -5.30 5.22 -11.96
C THR A 20 -6.16 6.18 -12.75
N LYS A 21 -5.56 7.08 -13.55
CA LYS A 21 -6.30 8.06 -14.37
C LYS A 21 -6.83 7.43 -15.67
N GLN A 22 -6.25 6.30 -16.09
CA GLN A 22 -6.64 5.53 -17.26
C GLN A 22 -7.36 4.25 -16.86
N VAL A 23 -7.49 3.29 -17.79
CA VAL A 23 -8.00 1.95 -17.48
C VAL A 23 -7.02 1.27 -16.53
N PHE A 24 -7.37 1.27 -15.24
CA PHE A 24 -6.57 0.64 -14.20
C PHE A 24 -6.65 -0.88 -14.33
N GLN A 25 -5.50 -1.53 -14.51
CA GLN A 25 -5.38 -2.97 -14.73
C GLN A 25 -5.46 -3.74 -13.39
N ALA A 26 -6.64 -3.73 -12.75
CA ALA A 26 -6.84 -4.29 -11.41
C ALA A 26 -6.51 -5.79 -11.32
N GLU A 27 -6.87 -6.58 -12.33
CA GLU A 27 -6.58 -8.02 -12.37
C GLU A 27 -5.08 -8.29 -12.47
N GLU A 28 -4.36 -7.55 -13.30
CA GLU A 28 -2.90 -7.65 -13.41
C GLU A 28 -2.22 -7.25 -12.10
N PHE A 29 -2.70 -6.16 -11.48
CA PHE A 29 -2.22 -5.71 -10.18
C PHE A 29 -2.43 -6.79 -9.11
N ALA A 30 -3.64 -7.35 -9.03
CA ALA A 30 -4.02 -8.36 -8.05
C ALA A 30 -3.21 -9.65 -8.24
N SER A 31 -3.10 -10.15 -9.47
CA SER A 31 -2.28 -11.33 -9.78
C SER A 31 -0.83 -11.11 -9.35
N ARG A 32 -0.25 -9.96 -9.67
CA ARG A 32 1.14 -9.66 -9.31
C ARG A 32 1.33 -9.54 -7.80
N LEU A 33 0.40 -8.90 -7.10
CA LEU A 33 0.41 -8.82 -5.64
C LEU A 33 0.30 -10.21 -5.01
N TYR A 34 -0.60 -11.05 -5.51
CA TYR A 34 -0.76 -12.44 -5.08
C TYR A 34 0.53 -13.25 -5.28
N ASP A 35 1.18 -13.15 -6.44
CA ASP A 35 2.45 -13.83 -6.71
C ASP A 35 3.55 -13.38 -5.75
N MET A 36 3.66 -12.07 -5.48
CA MET A 36 4.61 -11.55 -4.50
C MET A 36 4.33 -12.09 -3.10
N ILE A 37 3.06 -12.15 -2.68
CA ILE A 37 2.66 -12.71 -1.39
C ILE A 37 3.05 -14.19 -1.31
N ARG A 38 2.77 -14.98 -2.35
CA ARG A 38 3.13 -16.40 -2.42
C ARG A 38 4.63 -16.61 -2.29
N MET A 39 5.43 -15.80 -2.98
CA MET A 39 6.89 -15.86 -2.83
C MET A 39 7.35 -15.60 -1.39
N GLU A 40 6.75 -14.64 -0.67
CA GLU A 40 7.10 -14.41 0.74
C GLU A 40 6.66 -15.57 1.64
N GLN A 41 5.49 -16.17 1.36
CA GLN A 41 5.01 -17.36 2.07
C GLN A 41 5.96 -18.56 1.90
N GLU A 42 6.40 -18.83 0.66
CA GLU A 42 7.39 -19.87 0.35
C GLU A 42 8.76 -19.63 1.03
N ASN A 43 9.08 -18.37 1.34
CA ASN A 43 10.27 -17.98 2.08
C ASN A 43 10.08 -18.00 3.61
N GLY A 44 9.04 -18.68 4.12
CA GLY A 44 8.83 -18.95 5.54
C GLY A 44 7.83 -18.04 6.25
N LYS A 45 7.10 -17.18 5.52
CA LYS A 45 6.03 -16.32 6.08
C LYS A 45 4.64 -16.93 5.88
N GLU A 46 4.45 -18.14 6.37
CA GLU A 46 3.28 -18.98 6.11
C GLU A 46 2.05 -18.67 6.97
N ALA A 47 2.16 -17.82 8.00
CA ALA A 47 1.11 -17.70 9.02
C ALA A 47 -0.13 -16.93 8.56
N GLY A 48 -0.01 -16.10 7.52
CA GLY A 48 -1.10 -15.27 7.02
C GLY A 48 -0.58 -14.03 6.31
N VAL A 49 -1.52 -13.15 5.94
CA VAL A 49 -1.21 -11.93 5.19
C VAL A 49 -1.88 -10.75 5.88
N LEU A 50 -1.10 -9.70 6.12
CA LEU A 50 -1.53 -8.50 6.81
C LEU A 50 -1.24 -7.26 5.97
N PHE A 51 -2.26 -6.43 5.77
CA PHE A 51 -2.10 -5.10 5.20
C PHE A 51 -1.95 -4.07 6.32
N LEU A 52 -0.81 -3.39 6.33
CA LEU A 52 -0.53 -2.26 7.21
C LEU A 52 -0.75 -0.96 6.44
N CYS A 53 -1.94 -0.39 6.59
CA CYS A 53 -2.36 0.84 5.91
C CYS A 53 -1.92 2.08 6.70
N ILE A 54 -0.86 2.72 6.23
CA ILE A 54 -0.19 3.84 6.87
C ILE A 54 -0.76 5.17 6.33
N GLY A 55 -1.00 6.11 7.23
CA GLY A 55 -1.50 7.43 6.94
C GLY A 55 -2.39 8.00 8.06
N THR A 56 -2.87 9.22 7.88
CA THR A 56 -3.85 9.86 8.77
C THR A 56 -5.04 10.43 8.01
N ASP A 57 -6.21 10.34 8.62
CA ASP A 57 -7.45 11.00 8.22
C ASP A 57 -7.41 12.53 8.34
N ARG A 58 -6.38 13.11 8.99
CA ARG A 58 -6.25 14.55 9.25
C ARG A 58 -5.56 15.33 8.12
N SER A 59 -5.10 14.66 7.07
CA SER A 59 -4.43 15.27 5.92
C SER A 59 -4.88 14.55 4.65
N THR A 60 -5.41 15.29 3.67
CA THR A 60 -6.01 14.67 2.48
C THR A 60 -5.02 13.87 1.66
N GLY A 61 -3.76 14.31 1.57
CA GLY A 61 -2.69 13.61 0.89
C GLY A 61 -2.17 12.39 1.64
N ASP A 62 -2.31 12.37 2.97
CA ASP A 62 -1.83 11.28 3.83
C ASP A 62 -2.95 10.30 4.21
N SER A 63 -4.17 10.50 3.72
CA SER A 63 -5.33 9.68 4.09
C SER A 63 -5.49 8.42 3.26
N LEU A 64 -4.59 8.16 2.30
CA LEU A 64 -4.69 7.02 1.39
C LEU A 64 -4.79 5.69 2.14
N GLY A 65 -3.86 5.42 3.06
CA GLY A 65 -3.86 4.20 3.87
C GLY A 65 -5.17 4.00 4.64
N PRO A 66 -5.57 4.89 5.56
CA PRO A 66 -6.77 4.68 6.35
C PRO A 66 -8.06 4.61 5.51
N LEU A 67 -8.11 5.27 4.35
CA LEU A 67 -9.23 5.13 3.39
C LEU A 67 -9.29 3.73 2.75
N ILE A 68 -8.13 3.14 2.40
CA ILE A 68 -8.05 1.76 1.91
C ILE A 68 -8.50 0.80 2.99
N GLY A 69 -7.98 0.96 4.22
CA GLY A 69 -8.37 0.10 5.35
C GLY A 69 -9.85 0.19 5.69
N TYR A 70 -10.45 1.40 5.61
CA TYR A 70 -11.90 1.59 5.74
C TYR A 70 -12.66 0.78 4.68
N LYS A 71 -12.29 0.90 3.41
CA LYS A 71 -12.94 0.18 2.29
C LYS A 71 -12.81 -1.33 2.39
N LEU A 72 -11.64 -1.83 2.81
CA LEU A 72 -11.40 -3.26 2.96
C LEU A 72 -12.18 -3.86 4.12
N LYS A 73 -12.33 -3.13 5.22
CA LYS A 73 -13.10 -3.59 6.38
C LYS A 73 -14.59 -3.78 6.07
N GLU A 74 -15.15 -3.03 5.12
CA GLU A 74 -16.52 -3.21 4.62
C GLU A 74 -16.71 -4.47 3.75
N LYS A 75 -15.62 -5.16 3.37
CA LYS A 75 -15.66 -6.32 2.45
C LYS A 75 -15.72 -7.68 3.14
N GLU A 76 -15.75 -7.73 4.48
CA GLU A 76 -15.82 -8.97 5.27
C GLU A 76 -14.80 -10.03 4.81
N LEU A 77 -13.52 -9.64 4.72
CA LEU A 77 -12.43 -10.50 4.26
C LEU A 77 -12.15 -11.63 5.27
N GLU A 78 -11.87 -12.84 4.78
CA GLU A 78 -11.62 -14.03 5.60
C GLU A 78 -10.12 -14.34 5.74
N HIS A 79 -9.33 -14.10 4.68
CA HIS A 79 -7.92 -14.49 4.59
C HIS A 79 -6.95 -13.34 4.88
N LEU A 80 -7.45 -12.11 4.98
CA LEU A 80 -6.65 -10.90 5.08
C LEU A 80 -6.89 -10.13 6.37
N GLU A 81 -5.79 -9.87 7.09
CA GLU A 81 -5.77 -9.02 8.27
C GLU A 81 -5.50 -7.56 7.88
N ILE A 82 -6.29 -6.62 8.42
CA ILE A 82 -6.16 -5.18 8.10
C ILE A 82 -5.85 -4.37 9.36
N LEU A 83 -4.73 -3.65 9.34
CA LEU A 83 -4.40 -2.63 10.35
C LEU A 83 -4.28 -1.26 9.68
N GLY A 84 -4.82 -0.23 10.33
CA GLY A 84 -4.88 1.13 9.77
C GLY A 84 -6.19 1.37 9.04
N THR A 85 -7.18 1.88 9.75
CA THR A 85 -8.47 2.31 9.19
C THR A 85 -8.73 3.77 9.56
N LEU A 86 -9.81 4.38 9.06
CA LEU A 86 -10.23 5.71 9.50
C LEU A 86 -10.46 5.76 11.03
N GLU A 87 -11.04 4.72 11.63
CA GLU A 87 -11.31 4.69 13.08
C GLU A 87 -10.05 4.41 13.91
N ARG A 88 -9.08 3.71 13.33
CA ARG A 88 -7.82 3.32 14.00
C ARG A 88 -6.64 3.53 13.05
N PRO A 89 -6.23 4.79 12.80
CA PRO A 89 -5.14 5.08 11.86
C PRO A 89 -3.79 4.60 12.39
N VAL A 90 -2.94 4.16 11.46
CA VAL A 90 -1.51 3.89 11.69
C VAL A 90 -0.74 5.00 11.03
N HIS A 91 0.02 5.79 11.78
CA HIS A 91 0.76 6.94 11.25
C HIS A 91 2.13 7.04 11.92
N ALA A 92 2.99 7.94 11.43
CA ALA A 92 4.36 8.12 11.92
C ALA A 92 4.52 8.15 13.46
N MET A 93 3.58 8.78 14.17
CA MET A 93 3.66 8.95 15.63
C MET A 93 3.33 7.68 16.45
N ASN A 94 2.69 6.66 15.86
CA ASN A 94 2.34 5.41 16.54
C ASN A 94 2.91 4.17 15.83
N LEU A 95 3.67 4.35 14.75
CA LEU A 95 4.21 3.27 13.93
C LEU A 95 5.12 2.33 14.73
N GLU A 96 5.91 2.83 15.68
CA GLU A 96 6.76 2.00 16.53
C GLU A 96 5.95 1.05 17.42
N THR A 97 4.80 1.51 17.92
CA THR A 97 3.84 0.66 18.65
C THR A 97 3.31 -0.44 17.75
N TYR A 98 2.93 -0.11 16.51
CA TYR A 98 2.45 -1.11 15.54
C TYR A 98 3.55 -2.09 15.11
N GLN A 99 4.80 -1.65 14.97
CA GLN A 99 5.93 -2.56 14.73
C GLN A 99 6.09 -3.58 15.86
N THR A 100 5.86 -3.16 17.10
CA THR A 100 5.85 -4.08 18.25
C THR A 100 4.67 -5.05 18.19
N ILE A 101 3.48 -4.57 17.83
CA ILE A 101 2.29 -5.41 17.62
C ILE A 101 2.54 -6.46 16.52
N LEU A 102 3.11 -6.05 15.38
CA LEU A 102 3.43 -6.96 14.28
C LEU A 102 4.35 -8.10 14.73
N LYS A 103 5.42 -7.77 15.47
CA LYS A 103 6.37 -8.77 15.98
C LYS A 103 5.74 -9.76 16.96
N LEU A 104 4.83 -9.30 17.81
CA LEU A 104 4.26 -10.11 18.90
C LEU A 104 3.00 -10.88 18.47
N ARG A 105 2.14 -10.27 17.66
CA ARG A 105 0.81 -10.83 17.31
C ARG A 105 0.73 -11.40 15.91
N TYR A 106 1.59 -10.95 15.01
CA TYR A 106 1.61 -11.40 13.61
C TYR A 106 2.99 -11.97 13.22
N PRO A 107 3.58 -12.88 14.03
CA PRO A 107 4.82 -13.53 13.64
C PRO A 107 4.60 -14.31 12.34
N ASN A 108 5.61 -14.31 11.47
CA ASN A 108 5.59 -15.02 10.18
C ASN A 108 4.40 -14.68 9.26
N HIS A 109 3.75 -13.53 9.44
CA HIS A 109 2.83 -13.00 8.44
C HIS A 109 3.62 -12.29 7.33
N VAL A 110 3.10 -12.36 6.11
CA VAL A 110 3.48 -11.44 5.03
C VAL A 110 2.86 -10.08 5.35
N VAL A 111 3.69 -9.05 5.50
CA VAL A 111 3.23 -7.69 5.79
C VAL A 111 3.31 -6.85 4.52
N VAL A 112 2.15 -6.46 4.00
CA VAL A 112 2.04 -5.52 2.87
C VAL A 112 1.84 -4.12 3.43
N ALA A 113 2.86 -3.28 3.33
CA ALA A 113 2.79 -1.88 3.77
C ALA A 113 2.15 -1.02 2.69
N VAL A 114 1.15 -0.23 3.05
CA VAL A 114 0.47 0.70 2.15
C VAL A 114 0.71 2.13 2.66
N ASP A 115 1.17 3.04 1.81
CA ASP A 115 1.40 4.45 2.20
C ASP A 115 1.11 5.40 1.03
N ALA A 116 0.90 6.67 1.32
CA ALA A 116 0.99 7.71 0.32
C ALA A 116 2.46 8.02 0.02
N SER A 117 2.76 8.49 -1.19
CA SER A 117 4.09 8.97 -1.57
C SER A 117 4.01 10.23 -2.45
N VAL A 118 5.13 10.92 -2.62
CA VAL A 118 5.27 12.08 -3.51
C VAL A 118 6.28 11.75 -4.60
N GLY A 119 6.07 12.29 -5.79
CA GLY A 119 6.87 11.96 -6.97
C GLY A 119 6.99 13.11 -7.96
N SER A 120 7.21 12.78 -9.24
CA SER A 120 7.15 13.75 -10.32
C SER A 120 5.69 14.10 -10.66
N LEU A 121 5.49 15.24 -11.33
CA LEU A 121 4.16 15.72 -11.72
C LEU A 121 3.45 14.73 -12.66
N GLU A 122 4.17 14.11 -13.60
CA GLU A 122 3.57 13.12 -14.52
C GLU A 122 3.03 11.88 -13.79
N HIS A 123 3.65 11.51 -12.67
CA HIS A 123 3.30 10.32 -11.89
C HIS A 123 2.21 10.54 -10.84
N ILE A 124 1.68 11.77 -10.67
CA ILE A 124 0.54 11.97 -9.75
C ILE A 124 -0.64 11.11 -10.21
N GLY A 125 -1.19 10.30 -9.29
CA GLY A 125 -2.24 9.32 -9.54
C GLY A 125 -1.73 7.93 -9.92
N TYR A 126 -0.42 7.71 -9.96
CA TYR A 126 0.12 6.36 -10.13
C TYR A 126 0.15 5.62 -8.80
N VAL A 127 -0.13 4.33 -8.86
CA VAL A 127 0.11 3.38 -7.78
C VAL A 127 1.36 2.59 -8.10
N THR A 128 2.26 2.44 -7.12
CA THR A 128 3.42 1.58 -7.21
C THR A 128 3.23 0.31 -6.40
N LEU A 129 3.74 -0.80 -6.91
CA LEU A 129 3.79 -2.10 -6.23
C LEU A 129 5.22 -2.62 -6.31
N GLY A 130 5.80 -3.03 -5.20
CA GLY A 130 7.15 -3.58 -5.19
C GLY A 130 7.47 -4.42 -3.98
N ARG A 131 8.59 -5.14 -4.05
CA ARG A 131 9.11 -5.97 -2.96
C ARG A 131 10.06 -5.21 -2.04
N GLY A 132 10.16 -5.68 -0.81
CA GLY A 132 11.00 -5.17 0.26
C GLY A 132 10.30 -4.16 1.16
N ALA A 133 10.98 -3.81 2.25
CA ALA A 133 10.43 -2.91 3.25
C ALA A 133 10.27 -1.48 2.71
N LEU A 134 9.14 -0.87 3.08
CA LEU A 134 8.78 0.52 2.85
C LEU A 134 9.34 1.38 3.98
N LYS A 135 9.93 2.53 3.64
CA LYS A 135 10.19 3.59 4.62
C LYS A 135 9.02 4.57 4.56
N PRO A 136 8.08 4.53 5.52
CA PRO A 136 6.94 5.42 5.50
C PRO A 136 7.36 6.84 5.86
N GLY A 137 6.48 7.80 5.54
CA GLY A 137 6.59 9.13 6.12
C GLY A 137 6.61 10.27 5.11
N LEU A 138 5.48 10.50 4.45
CA LEU A 138 5.23 11.81 3.86
C LEU A 138 5.13 12.87 4.97
N GLY A 139 5.85 13.99 4.80
CA GLY A 139 5.71 15.16 5.65
C GLY A 139 6.23 15.01 7.09
N VAL A 140 7.03 13.98 7.40
CA VAL A 140 7.66 13.81 8.71
C VAL A 140 9.18 13.91 8.62
N SER A 141 9.77 14.70 9.52
CA SER A 141 11.22 14.90 9.63
C SER A 141 11.95 13.81 10.43
N LYS A 142 11.26 12.73 10.79
CA LYS A 142 11.81 11.64 11.60
C LYS A 142 12.31 10.50 10.71
N GLU A 143 13.43 9.89 11.09
CA GLU A 143 13.87 8.63 10.48
C GLU A 143 12.97 7.48 10.95
N LEU A 144 11.93 7.19 10.17
CA LEU A 144 11.07 6.04 10.42
C LEU A 144 11.75 4.74 9.99
N ARG A 145 11.64 3.71 10.82
CA ARG A 145 12.13 2.37 10.50
C ARG A 145 11.32 1.78 9.35
N ALA A 146 12.01 1.10 8.45
CA ALA A 146 11.36 0.42 7.33
C ALA A 146 10.43 -0.70 7.85
N VAL A 147 9.30 -0.90 7.17
CA VAL A 147 8.26 -1.86 7.55
C VAL A 147 7.73 -2.59 6.31
N GLY A 148 7.28 -3.82 6.48
CA GLY A 148 6.70 -4.64 5.42
C GLY A 148 7.72 -5.47 4.63
N ASP A 149 7.18 -6.39 3.85
CA ASP A 149 7.88 -7.27 2.91
C ASP A 149 7.53 -6.92 1.46
N ILE A 150 6.34 -6.35 1.27
CA ILE A 150 5.81 -5.83 0.02
C ILE A 150 5.31 -4.43 0.34
N PHE A 151 5.40 -3.53 -0.63
CA PHE A 151 4.83 -2.20 -0.51
C PHE A 151 3.89 -1.85 -1.64
N ILE A 152 2.86 -1.08 -1.30
CA ILE A 152 1.99 -0.39 -2.23
C ILE A 152 2.07 1.09 -1.88
N THR A 153 2.37 1.96 -2.85
CA THR A 153 2.26 3.41 -2.61
C THR A 153 1.42 4.10 -3.65
N GLY A 154 0.68 5.14 -3.24
CA GLY A 154 0.00 6.03 -4.18
C GLY A 154 0.75 7.36 -4.28
N ILE A 155 1.08 7.80 -5.49
CA ILE A 155 1.74 9.09 -5.72
C ILE A 155 0.66 10.18 -5.70
N VAL A 156 0.49 10.82 -4.54
CA VAL A 156 -0.61 11.75 -4.26
C VAL A 156 -0.29 13.19 -4.67
N GLY A 157 0.99 13.53 -4.81
CA GLY A 157 1.45 14.88 -5.14
C GLY A 157 2.91 14.93 -5.58
N SER A 158 3.40 16.14 -5.87
CA SER A 158 4.76 16.35 -6.39
C SER A 158 5.73 16.99 -5.41
N CYS A 159 7.00 16.56 -5.43
CA CYS A 159 8.07 17.11 -4.58
C CYS A 159 8.47 18.57 -4.88
N GLY A 160 7.99 19.17 -5.97
CA GLY A 160 8.37 20.52 -6.40
C GLY A 160 7.77 21.67 -5.58
N ASN A 161 6.73 21.40 -4.78
CA ASN A 161 6.11 22.40 -3.91
C ASN A 161 6.64 22.27 -2.48
N TYR A 162 7.49 23.21 -2.06
CA TYR A 162 7.98 23.35 -0.68
C TYR A 162 6.91 23.87 0.30
N ASP A 163 5.62 23.76 -0.05
CA ASP A 163 4.52 24.23 0.77
C ASP A 163 4.32 23.29 1.96
N PRO A 164 4.46 23.76 3.22
CA PRO A 164 4.19 22.95 4.42
C PRO A 164 2.75 22.39 4.46
N LEU A 165 1.82 23.02 3.74
CA LEU A 165 0.41 22.62 3.64
C LEU A 165 0.12 21.77 2.40
N MET A 166 1.15 21.39 1.63
CA MET A 166 1.00 20.65 0.36
C MET A 166 0.11 19.42 0.54
N LEU A 167 0.39 18.59 1.56
CA LEU A 167 -0.39 17.37 1.81
C LEU A 167 -1.86 17.67 2.15
N GLN A 168 -2.16 18.81 2.77
CA GLN A 168 -3.53 19.24 3.11
C GLN A 168 -4.27 19.80 1.87
N SER A 169 -3.53 20.22 0.85
CA SER A 169 -4.08 20.79 -0.38
C SER A 169 -4.30 19.76 -1.50
N ILE A 170 -3.84 18.52 -1.31
CA ILE A 170 -4.03 17.45 -2.28
C ILE A 170 -5.52 17.20 -2.47
N ARG A 171 -5.95 17.12 -3.74
CA ARG A 171 -7.33 16.84 -4.09
C ARG A 171 -7.72 15.45 -3.60
N LEU A 172 -8.68 15.40 -2.68
CA LEU A 172 -9.23 14.15 -2.16
C LEU A 172 -9.74 13.21 -3.26
N SER A 173 -10.22 13.73 -4.39
CA SER A 173 -10.66 12.92 -5.54
C SER A 173 -9.55 12.10 -6.19
N VAL A 174 -8.28 12.52 -6.06
CA VAL A 174 -7.12 11.73 -6.50
C VAL A 174 -6.90 10.58 -5.52
N VAL A 175 -6.90 10.88 -4.22
CA VAL A 175 -6.70 9.90 -3.15
C VAL A 175 -7.80 8.84 -3.14
N MET A 176 -9.07 9.25 -3.26
CA MET A 176 -10.21 8.34 -3.32
C MET A 176 -10.13 7.38 -4.51
N ARG A 177 -9.76 7.88 -5.70
CA ARG A 177 -9.59 7.03 -6.89
C ARG A 177 -8.52 5.97 -6.68
N MET A 178 -7.37 6.36 -6.13
CA MET A 178 -6.31 5.41 -5.79
C MET A 178 -6.76 4.40 -4.73
N ALA A 179 -7.48 4.85 -3.70
CA ALA A 179 -8.04 3.99 -2.68
C ALA A 179 -9.03 2.97 -3.28
N ASP A 180 -9.89 3.37 -4.21
CA ASP A 180 -10.81 2.48 -4.93
C ASP A 180 -10.05 1.43 -5.75
N CYS A 181 -9.06 1.85 -6.55
CA CYS A 181 -8.23 0.94 -7.35
C CYS A 181 -7.46 -0.08 -6.50
N ILE A 182 -6.82 0.38 -5.43
CA ILE A 182 -6.02 -0.49 -4.55
C ILE A 182 -6.93 -1.44 -3.77
N SER A 183 -7.98 -0.92 -3.13
CA SER A 183 -8.90 -1.74 -2.33
C SER A 183 -9.60 -2.81 -3.17
N TYR A 184 -10.01 -2.48 -4.40
CA TYR A 184 -10.58 -3.44 -5.33
C TYR A 184 -9.58 -4.53 -5.73
N SER A 185 -8.32 -4.16 -6.00
CA SER A 185 -7.29 -5.15 -6.36
C SER A 185 -6.95 -6.09 -5.20
N ILE A 186 -6.89 -5.58 -3.97
CA ILE A 186 -6.70 -6.40 -2.77
C ILE A 186 -7.90 -7.34 -2.56
N TYR A 187 -9.13 -6.86 -2.81
CA TYR A 187 -10.31 -7.72 -2.78
C TYR A 187 -10.25 -8.83 -3.85
N LEU A 188 -9.70 -8.57 -5.03
CA LEU A 188 -9.47 -9.63 -6.03
C LEU A 188 -8.45 -10.67 -5.53
N VAL A 189 -7.42 -10.26 -4.78
CA VAL A 189 -6.47 -11.20 -4.14
C VAL A 189 -7.20 -12.12 -3.15
N GLU A 190 -8.12 -11.61 -2.34
CA GLU A 190 -9.00 -12.44 -1.48
C GLU A 190 -9.73 -13.52 -2.30
N LYS A 191 -10.32 -13.14 -3.43
CA LYS A 191 -11.04 -14.06 -4.31
C LYS A 191 -10.16 -15.12 -4.98
N LEU A 192 -8.89 -14.82 -5.21
CA LEU A 192 -7.95 -15.82 -5.73
C LEU A 192 -7.69 -16.93 -4.70
N TRP A 193 -7.69 -16.63 -3.40
CA TRP A 193 -7.59 -17.66 -2.36
C TRP A 193 -8.85 -18.51 -2.25
N GLU A 194 -10.04 -17.91 -2.26
CA GLU A 194 -11.31 -18.66 -2.25
C GLU A 194 -11.37 -19.69 -3.39
N ASN A 195 -10.98 -19.29 -4.60
CA ASN A 195 -10.98 -20.19 -5.75
C ASN A 195 -9.92 -21.29 -5.66
N THR A 196 -8.78 -21.03 -5.01
CA THR A 196 -7.75 -22.04 -4.78
C THR A 196 -8.18 -23.06 -3.73
N ALA A 197 -8.96 -22.65 -2.72
CA ALA A 197 -9.48 -23.54 -1.68
C ALA A 197 -10.60 -24.48 -2.18
N LEU A 198 -11.21 -24.17 -3.33
CA LEU A 198 -12.25 -24.97 -3.99
C LEU A 198 -11.70 -26.00 -5.00
N LEU A 199 -10.39 -26.03 -5.24
CA LEU A 199 -9.68 -26.95 -6.13
C LEU A 199 -8.94 -28.03 -5.32
#